data_AF-A0A2N7N6X7-F1
#
_entry.id   AF-A0A2N7N6X7-F1
#
_cell.length_a   1.000
_cell.length_b   1.000
_cell.length_c   1.000
_cell.angle_alpha   90.00
_cell.angle_beta   90.00
_cell.angle_gamma   90.00
#
_symmetry.space_group_name_H-M   'P 1'
#
loop_
_entity.id
_entity.type
_entity.pdbx_description
1 polymer ?
#
loop_
_entity_poly.entity_id
_entity_poly.type
_entity_poly.pdbx_seq_one_letter_code
_entity_poly.pdbx_strand_id
1 'polypeptide(L)'
;MKPWSIGLFLLVLTGCAQSPQPQPQEQEPVLYSETALSCVTQLSQVEVQAHTYVRAFQACNEPIVDEVLIRRYVHALIASGQYQTLLSGSAFPESVDAKLAQYWTNWAREVLQ
;
A
#
# COMPACT_ATOMS: atom_id res chain seq x y z
N MET A 1 -41.04 32.76 -29.29
CA MET A 1 -42.38 32.13 -29.31
C MET A 1 -42.19 30.61 -29.31
N LYS A 2 -42.95 29.89 -28.47
CA LYS A 2 -43.06 28.41 -28.41
C LYS A 2 -43.66 27.84 -29.70
N PRO A 3 -43.40 26.56 -30.00
CA PRO A 3 -44.35 25.47 -29.68
C PRO A 3 -43.62 24.35 -28.89
N TRP A 4 -44.04 23.80 -27.75
CA TRP A 4 -45.22 22.97 -27.43
C TRP A 4 -45.56 21.91 -28.47
N SER A 5 -45.08 20.68 -28.23
CA SER A 5 -45.96 19.50 -28.27
C SER A 5 -45.37 18.31 -27.52
N ILE A 6 -46.27 17.65 -26.81
CA ILE A 6 -46.10 16.55 -25.86
C ILE A 6 -46.06 15.23 -26.62
N GLY A 7 -45.25 14.29 -26.16
CA GLY A 7 -45.21 12.91 -26.69
C GLY A 7 -44.67 11.94 -25.65
N LEU A 8 -45.49 11.63 -24.65
CA LEU A 8 -45.25 10.63 -23.63
C LEU A 8 -45.78 9.30 -24.17
N PHE A 9 -44.92 8.35 -24.56
CA PHE A 9 -45.36 6.98 -24.89
C PHE A 9 -44.32 5.92 -24.48
N LEU A 10 -44.68 5.24 -23.39
CA LEU A 10 -44.63 3.80 -23.14
C LEU A 10 -43.27 3.06 -23.18
N LEU A 11 -42.83 2.75 -21.96
CA LEU A 11 -42.32 1.46 -21.52
C LEU A 11 -42.65 0.31 -22.49
N VAL A 12 -41.62 -0.22 -23.15
CA VAL A 12 -41.65 -1.58 -23.69
C VAL A 12 -40.54 -2.36 -22.99
N LEU A 13 -40.96 -3.16 -22.02
CA LEU A 13 -40.23 -4.29 -21.47
C LEU A 13 -39.97 -5.29 -22.60
N THR A 14 -38.79 -5.25 -23.21
CA THR A 14 -38.29 -6.37 -24.03
C THR A 14 -37.47 -7.29 -23.13
N GLY A 15 -38.03 -8.48 -22.94
CA GLY A 15 -37.55 -9.48 -21.99
C GLY A 15 -36.10 -9.91 -22.20
N CYS A 16 -35.48 -10.24 -21.07
CA CYS A 16 -34.24 -11.00 -21.03
C CYS A 16 -34.50 -12.35 -21.71
N ALA A 17 -34.02 -12.50 -22.94
CA ALA A 17 -33.89 -13.81 -23.57
C ALA A 17 -32.98 -14.66 -22.67
N GLN A 18 -33.60 -15.71 -22.16
CA GLN A 18 -33.06 -16.67 -21.20
C GLN A 18 -31.98 -17.50 -21.88
N SER A 19 -30.71 -17.13 -21.70
CA SER A 19 -29.58 -18.00 -22.03
C SER A 19 -29.50 -19.13 -21.00
N PRO A 20 -29.25 -20.39 -21.41
CA PRO A 20 -29.30 -21.52 -20.52
C PRO A 20 -28.16 -21.46 -19.50
N GLN A 21 -28.58 -21.46 -18.24
CA GLN A 21 -27.80 -21.54 -17.02
C GLN A 21 -26.89 -22.78 -17.00
N PRO A 22 -25.56 -22.63 -16.92
CA PRO A 22 -24.71 -23.65 -16.34
C PRO A 22 -24.92 -23.61 -14.81
N GLN A 23 -25.03 -24.80 -14.21
CA GLN A 23 -25.31 -25.03 -12.80
C GLN A 23 -24.38 -24.21 -11.87
N PRO A 24 -24.82 -23.85 -10.65
CA PRO A 24 -23.91 -23.44 -9.59
C PRO A 24 -23.04 -24.65 -9.27
N GLN A 25 -21.80 -24.67 -9.77
CA GLN A 25 -20.79 -25.45 -9.08
C GLN A 25 -20.66 -24.78 -7.71
N GLU A 26 -21.08 -25.49 -6.66
CA GLU A 26 -20.47 -25.32 -5.34
C GLU A 26 -18.97 -25.47 -5.55
N GLN A 27 -18.32 -24.37 -5.92
CA GLN A 27 -16.92 -24.20 -5.68
C GLN A 27 -16.83 -24.29 -4.18
N GLU A 28 -16.31 -25.42 -3.69
CA GLU A 28 -15.64 -25.49 -2.41
C GLU A 28 -14.97 -24.14 -2.18
N PRO A 29 -15.08 -23.54 -0.99
CA PRO A 29 -14.23 -22.40 -0.69
C PRO A 29 -12.82 -22.94 -0.84
N VAL A 30 -12.21 -22.68 -2.01
CA VAL A 30 -10.78 -22.70 -2.16
C VAL A 30 -10.40 -21.68 -1.12
N LEU A 31 -9.99 -22.21 0.02
CA LEU A 31 -9.31 -21.49 1.06
C LEU A 31 -8.05 -21.00 0.34
N TYR A 32 -8.19 -19.91 -0.41
CA TYR A 32 -7.09 -19.08 -0.85
C TYR A 32 -6.55 -18.47 0.44
N SER A 33 -5.90 -19.29 1.24
CA SER A 33 -4.70 -18.87 1.91
C SER A 33 -3.68 -18.66 0.80
N GLU A 34 -3.87 -17.61 -0.01
CA GLU A 34 -2.76 -16.71 -0.26
C GLU A 34 -2.26 -16.39 1.14
N THR A 35 -1.24 -17.13 1.59
CA THR A 35 -0.46 -16.73 2.76
C THR A 35 -0.06 -15.30 2.50
N ALA A 36 -0.78 -14.34 3.10
CA ALA A 36 -0.47 -12.95 3.00
C ALA A 36 1.02 -12.83 3.35
N LEU A 37 1.84 -12.43 2.37
CA LEU A 37 3.27 -12.32 2.59
C LEU A 37 3.50 -11.36 3.75
N SER A 38 4.41 -11.71 4.66
CA SER A 38 4.80 -10.82 5.76
C SER A 38 5.21 -9.46 5.19
N CYS A 39 4.86 -8.36 5.87
CA CYS A 39 5.21 -7.02 5.39
C CYS A 39 6.74 -6.85 5.33
N VAL A 40 7.50 -7.47 6.24
CA VAL A 40 8.98 -7.51 6.17
C VAL A 40 9.45 -8.22 4.90
N THR A 41 8.81 -9.33 4.54
CA THR A 41 9.12 -10.06 3.29
C THR A 41 8.79 -9.21 2.07
N GLN A 42 7.67 -8.49 2.09
CA GLN A 42 7.30 -7.57 1.02
C GLN A 42 8.31 -6.44 0.88
N LEU A 43 8.78 -5.84 2.00
CA LEU A 43 9.80 -4.78 1.97
C LEU A 43 11.09 -5.23 1.28
N SER A 44 11.50 -6.49 1.42
CA SER A 44 12.65 -7.03 0.68
C SER A 44 12.43 -7.07 -0.83
N GLN A 45 11.18 -7.12 -1.29
CA GLN A 45 10.79 -7.27 -2.70
C GLN A 45 10.34 -5.97 -3.36
N VAL A 46 9.88 -4.96 -2.60
CA VAL A 46 9.44 -3.66 -3.16
C VAL A 46 10.55 -3.09 -4.04
N GLU A 47 10.21 -2.61 -5.24
CA GLU A 47 11.15 -1.99 -6.17
C GLU A 47 11.76 -0.67 -5.63
N VAL A 48 12.78 -0.15 -6.30
CA VAL A 48 13.68 0.93 -5.81
C VAL A 48 13.01 2.32 -5.75
N GLN A 49 11.70 2.44 -5.98
CA GLN A 49 11.03 3.75 -5.90
C GLN A 49 10.96 4.25 -4.45
N ALA A 50 11.65 5.36 -4.19
CA ALA A 50 11.84 5.91 -2.84
C ALA A 50 10.51 6.16 -2.10
N HIS A 51 9.55 6.86 -2.72
CA HIS A 51 8.26 7.15 -2.08
C HIS A 51 7.43 5.90 -1.80
N THR A 52 7.46 4.92 -2.72
CA THR A 52 6.75 3.63 -2.56
C THR A 52 7.35 2.85 -1.39
N TYR A 53 8.68 2.81 -1.30
CA TYR A 53 9.37 2.14 -0.22
C TYR A 53 9.10 2.79 1.15
N VAL A 54 9.13 4.13 1.23
CA VAL A 54 8.80 4.86 2.47
C VAL A 54 7.40 4.51 2.96
N ARG A 55 6.40 4.53 2.06
CA ARG A 55 5.01 4.20 2.40
C ARG A 55 4.87 2.76 2.87
N ALA A 56 5.48 1.81 2.16
CA ALA A 56 5.43 0.40 2.52
C ALA A 56 6.07 0.15 3.89
N PHE A 57 7.22 0.80 4.15
CA PHE A 57 7.95 0.64 5.41
C PHE A 57 7.13 1.19 6.59
N GLN A 58 6.54 2.37 6.44
CA GLN A 58 5.68 2.98 7.48
C GLN A 58 4.39 2.20 7.73
N ALA A 59 3.89 1.46 6.74
CA ALA A 59 2.71 0.61 6.89
C ALA A 59 3.00 -0.76 7.54
N CYS A 60 4.28 -1.12 7.72
CA CYS A 60 4.67 -2.42 8.25
C CYS A 60 4.69 -2.40 9.79
N ASN A 61 3.74 -3.13 10.39
CA ASN A 61 3.60 -3.26 11.84
C ASN A 61 4.34 -4.48 12.42
N GLU A 62 4.95 -5.32 11.57
CA GLU A 62 5.79 -6.43 12.03
C GLU A 62 7.15 -5.92 12.53
N PRO A 63 7.77 -6.56 13.52
CA PRO A 63 9.09 -6.17 14.01
C PRO A 63 10.16 -6.12 12.91
N ILE A 64 10.78 -4.96 12.72
CA ILE A 64 11.84 -4.73 11.73
C ILE A 64 13.17 -4.65 12.48
N VAL A 65 13.92 -5.75 12.42
CA VAL A 65 15.26 -5.88 13.04
C VAL A 65 16.39 -5.95 12.02
N ASP A 66 16.05 -6.02 10.72
CA ASP A 66 17.03 -6.09 9.64
C ASP A 66 17.55 -4.69 9.28
N GLU A 67 18.84 -4.46 9.56
CA GLU A 67 19.52 -3.20 9.25
C GLU A 67 19.49 -2.88 7.75
N VAL A 68 19.47 -3.87 6.85
CA VAL A 68 19.42 -3.63 5.41
C VAL A 68 18.12 -2.94 5.00
N LEU A 69 16.99 -3.35 5.58
CA LEU A 69 15.69 -2.74 5.33
C LEU A 69 15.63 -1.31 5.90
N ILE A 70 16.19 -1.12 7.10
CA ILE A 70 16.23 0.19 7.77
C ILE A 70 17.13 1.16 6.99
N ARG A 71 18.33 0.73 6.57
CA ARG A 71 19.23 1.52 5.73
C ARG A 71 18.56 1.93 4.42
N ARG A 72 17.86 0.98 3.78
CA ARG A 72 17.12 1.26 2.55
C ARG A 72 16.02 2.29 2.78
N TYR A 73 15.32 2.23 3.91
CA TYR A 73 14.33 3.23 4.30
C TYR A 73 14.96 4.61 4.51
N VAL A 74 16.09 4.70 5.22
CA VAL A 74 16.85 5.94 5.41
C VAL A 74 17.24 6.55 4.06
N HIS A 75 17.77 5.75 3.13
CA HIS A 75 18.11 6.20 1.78
C HIS A 75 16.87 6.69 1.01
N ALA A 76 15.75 5.99 1.15
CA ALA A 76 14.49 6.38 0.52
C ALA A 76 13.95 7.71 1.07
N LEU A 77 14.08 7.97 2.39
CA LEU A 77 13.74 9.24 3.00
C LEU A 77 14.61 10.39 2.47
N ILE A 78 15.92 10.17 2.32
CA ILE A 78 16.84 11.16 1.74
C ILE A 78 16.47 11.44 0.27
N ALA A 79 16.32 10.39 -0.54
CA ALA A 79 15.99 10.51 -1.95
C ALA A 79 14.63 11.17 -2.21
N SER A 80 13.70 11.09 -1.25
CA SER A 80 12.38 11.73 -1.30
C SER A 80 12.32 13.11 -0.62
N GLY A 81 13.46 13.65 -0.15
CA GLY A 81 13.52 14.97 0.49
C GLY A 81 12.98 15.02 1.92
N GLN A 82 12.71 13.88 2.54
CA GLN A 82 12.13 13.75 3.88
C GLN A 82 13.19 13.65 5.00
N TYR A 83 14.45 14.02 4.74
CA TYR A 83 15.53 13.86 5.72
C TYR A 83 15.34 14.64 7.03
N GLN A 84 14.51 15.70 7.04
CA GLN A 84 14.16 16.41 8.27
C GLN A 84 13.47 15.51 9.31
N THR A 85 12.70 14.50 8.87
CA THR A 85 12.08 13.55 9.79
C THR A 85 13.09 12.58 10.40
N LEU A 86 14.21 12.33 9.72
CA LEU A 86 15.35 11.59 10.29
C LEU A 86 16.01 12.42 11.39
N LEU A 87 16.28 13.70 11.12
CA LEU A 87 16.95 14.60 12.07
C LEU A 87 16.13 14.82 13.36
N SER A 88 14.81 14.93 13.23
CA SER A 88 13.88 15.04 14.37
C SER A 88 13.76 13.76 15.18
N GLY A 89 14.18 12.61 14.63
CA GLY A 89 13.99 11.29 15.24
C GLY A 89 12.57 10.73 15.12
N SER A 90 11.69 11.36 14.34
CA SER A 90 10.29 10.92 14.16
C SER A 90 10.09 10.05 12.92
N ALA A 91 11.17 9.65 12.23
CA ALA A 91 11.10 8.88 10.99
C ALA A 91 10.74 7.40 11.19
N PHE A 92 11.09 6.81 12.33
CA PHE A 92 10.99 5.37 12.53
C PHE A 92 9.68 5.00 13.24
N PRO A 93 8.88 4.06 12.69
CA PRO A 93 7.73 3.51 13.39
C PRO A 93 8.17 2.66 14.59
N GLU A 94 7.26 2.43 15.54
CA GLU A 94 7.52 1.64 16.75
C GLU A 94 7.89 0.17 16.46
N SER A 95 7.58 -0.31 15.25
CA SER A 95 7.96 -1.65 14.79
C SER A 95 9.46 -1.80 14.54
N VAL A 96 10.23 -0.71 14.44
CA VAL A 96 11.68 -0.76 14.28
C VAL A 96 12.36 -0.94 15.63
N ASP A 97 13.38 -1.80 15.69
CA ASP A 97 14.22 -1.93 16.88
C ASP A 97 14.74 -0.55 17.35
N ALA A 98 14.51 -0.25 18.63
CA ALA A 98 14.79 1.08 19.18
C ALA A 98 16.28 1.46 19.11
N LYS A 99 17.21 0.49 19.23
CA LYS A 99 18.64 0.76 19.13
C LYS A 99 19.02 1.09 17.68
N LEU A 100 18.45 0.37 16.71
CA LEU A 100 18.67 0.68 15.30
C LEU A 100 18.06 2.03 14.89
N ALA A 101 16.85 2.34 15.36
CA ALA A 101 16.23 3.65 15.14
C ALA A 101 17.09 4.79 15.72
N GLN A 102 17.60 4.62 16.94
CA GLN A 102 18.50 5.60 17.56
C GLN A 102 19.84 5.72 16.81
N TYR A 103 20.44 4.60 16.42
CA TYR A 103 21.68 4.58 15.64
C TYR A 103 21.54 5.39 14.34
N TRP A 104 20.52 5.10 13.53
CA TRP A 104 20.30 5.80 12.26
C TRP A 104 19.89 7.26 12.43
N THR A 105 19.20 7.60 13.51
CA THR A 105 18.90 8.99 13.87
C THR A 105 20.19 9.76 14.19
N ASN A 106 21.09 9.18 14.97
CA ASN A 106 22.38 9.81 15.32
C ASN A 106 23.27 9.95 14.10
N TRP A 107 23.39 8.88 13.30
CA TRP A 107 24.09 8.91 12.02
C TRP A 107 23.57 10.04 11.12
N ALA A 108 22.24 10.21 11.01
CA ALA A 108 21.67 11.26 10.18
C ALA A 108 22.05 12.66 10.67
N ARG A 109 22.14 12.87 12.00
CA ARG A 109 22.60 14.15 12.56
C ARG A 109 24.09 14.39 12.31
N GLU A 110 24.91 13.36 12.34
CA GLU A 110 26.35 13.49 12.07
C GLU A 110 26.66 13.73 10.58
N VAL A 111 25.84 13.19 9.68
CA VAL A 111 26.12 13.19 8.24
C VAL A 111 25.32 14.24 7.45
N LEU A 112 24.12 14.61 7.92
CA LEU A 112 23.19 15.49 7.17
C LEU A 112 22.98 16.87 7.80
N GLN A 113 23.49 17.13 9.01
CA GLN A 113 23.54 18.48 9.60
C GLN A 113 24.84 19.18 9.26
#